data_AF-A0A3B9H682-F1
#
_entry.id   AF-A0A3B9H682-F1
#
_cell.length_a   1.000
_cell.length_b   1.000
_cell.length_c   1.000
_cell.angle_alpha   90.00
_cell.angle_beta   90.00
_cell.angle_gamma   90.00
#
_symmetry.space_group_name_H-M   'P 1'
#
loop_
_entity.id
_entity.type
_entity.pdbx_description
1 polymer ?
#
loop_
_entity_poly.entity_id
_entity_poly.type
_entity_poly.pdbx_seq_one_letter_code
_entity_poly.pdbx_strand_id
1 'polypeptide(L)'
;MADQHDILKKVISHSKEYGFVFQSSEIYDGLSATYDYGQYGSELKNNIKEFWWKAMVQMHENIVGIDSAIFMHPTVWKASGHVDAFNDPLIDNKDSKKRYRADVLLEEHVAKIEGKIQKDVNKGAKKFGADFDETEFRATNPNVQRRQAQIDDLNKRMEQAFSDDDLEAIRDLIIDMEIKCPVSGTA
;
A
#
# COMPACT_ATOMS: atom_id res chain seq x y z
N MET A 1 12.86 -1.49 21.89
CA MET A 1 12.73 -0.57 20.75
C MET A 1 11.25 -0.29 20.58
N ALA A 2 10.83 0.97 20.48
CA ALA A 2 9.41 1.27 20.28
C ALA A 2 8.95 0.66 18.94
N ASP A 3 7.75 0.09 18.92
CA ASP A 3 7.11 -0.39 17.69
C ASP A 3 7.08 0.77 16.67
N GLN A 4 7.40 0.50 15.41
CA GLN A 4 7.41 1.51 14.35
C GLN A 4 6.03 2.20 14.23
N HIS A 5 4.97 1.44 14.51
CA HIS A 5 3.61 1.96 14.58
C HIS A 5 3.40 3.00 15.69
N ASP A 6 4.05 2.82 16.85
CA ASP A 6 3.96 3.77 17.97
C ASP A 6 4.75 5.05 17.70
N ILE A 7 5.86 4.96 16.98
CA ILE A 7 6.62 6.14 16.56
C ILE A 7 5.79 6.97 15.58
N LEU A 8 5.18 6.34 14.58
CA LEU A 8 4.34 7.05 13.60
C LEU A 8 3.17 7.78 14.26
N LYS A 9 2.49 7.14 15.22
CA LYS A 9 1.41 7.79 15.99
C LYS A 9 1.89 9.05 16.71
N LYS A 10 3.07 9.01 17.33
CA LYS A 10 3.66 10.17 18.01
C LYS A 10 3.96 11.29 17.03
N VAL A 11 4.49 10.96 15.85
CA VAL A 11 4.76 11.94 14.79
C VAL A 11 3.46 12.58 14.32
N ILE A 12 2.41 11.80 14.04
CA ILE A 12 1.10 12.32 13.63
C ILE A 12 0.52 13.26 14.69
N SER A 13 0.57 12.86 15.96
CA SER A 13 0.11 13.69 17.08
C SER A 13 0.86 15.02 17.13
N HIS A 14 2.19 14.99 17.02
CA HIS A 14 3.03 16.19 17.02
C HIS A 14 2.73 17.07 15.79
N SER A 15 2.62 16.48 14.60
CA SER A 15 2.31 17.23 13.38
C SER A 15 0.97 17.96 13.47
N LYS A 16 -0.03 17.36 14.11
CA LYS A 16 -1.34 17.99 14.34
C LYS A 16 -1.25 19.08 15.42
N GLU A 17 -0.65 18.75 16.57
CA GLU A 17 -0.59 19.66 17.73
C GLU A 17 0.19 20.96 17.43
N TYR A 18 1.29 20.86 16.67
CA TYR A 18 2.16 22.00 16.39
C TYR A 18 1.86 22.70 15.07
N GLY A 19 0.81 22.31 14.33
CA GLY A 19 0.40 23.01 13.11
C GLY A 19 1.27 22.74 11.90
N PHE A 20 1.62 21.47 11.68
CA PHE A 20 2.21 21.00 10.43
C PHE A 20 1.14 20.56 9.43
N VAL A 21 0.35 19.55 9.78
CA VAL A 21 -0.62 18.93 8.85
C VAL A 21 -1.91 18.61 9.59
N PHE A 22 -3.03 18.96 8.96
CA PHE A 22 -4.39 18.70 9.43
C PHE A 22 -5.18 17.89 8.40
N GLN A 23 -6.14 17.10 8.87
CA GLN A 23 -7.09 16.48 7.95
C GLN A 23 -7.94 17.58 7.31
N SER A 24 -8.04 17.61 5.98
CA SER A 24 -8.83 18.65 5.35
C SER A 24 -10.31 18.48 5.67
N SER A 25 -11.00 19.60 5.88
CA SER A 25 -12.42 19.63 6.27
C SER A 25 -12.73 18.86 7.56
N GLU A 26 -11.78 18.79 8.52
CA GLU A 26 -11.92 18.01 9.76
C GLU A 26 -13.22 18.31 10.54
N ILE A 27 -13.70 19.55 10.55
CA ILE A 27 -14.95 19.94 11.23
C ILE A 27 -16.23 19.41 10.54
N TYR A 28 -16.08 18.83 9.34
CA TYR A 28 -17.12 18.20 8.53
C TYR A 28 -16.78 16.72 8.27
N ASP A 29 -16.32 16.01 9.29
CA ASP A 29 -15.91 14.59 9.26
C ASP A 29 -14.63 14.27 8.46
N GLY A 30 -14.04 15.30 7.83
CA GLY A 30 -12.83 15.19 7.04
C GLY A 30 -13.03 14.56 5.68
N LEU A 31 -12.13 14.88 4.75
CA LEU A 31 -12.10 14.28 3.41
C LEU A 31 -10.87 13.37 3.27
N SER A 32 -11.12 12.09 3.02
CA SER A 32 -10.06 11.08 2.89
C SER A 32 -9.03 11.47 1.83
N ALA A 33 -7.76 11.19 2.12
CA ALA A 33 -6.61 11.51 1.26
C ALA A 33 -6.39 13.01 0.96
N THR A 34 -7.04 13.92 1.68
CA THR A 34 -6.82 15.36 1.55
C THR A 34 -6.39 15.98 2.87
N TYR A 35 -5.41 16.88 2.81
CA TYR A 35 -4.76 17.44 3.99
C TYR A 35 -4.41 18.90 3.77
N ASP A 36 -4.55 19.69 4.84
CA ASP A 36 -4.21 21.10 4.88
C ASP A 36 -2.92 21.31 5.67
N TYR A 37 -2.02 22.15 5.15
CA TYR A 37 -0.76 22.47 5.82
C TYR A 37 -0.96 23.69 6.73
N GLY A 38 -0.62 23.55 8.01
CA GLY A 38 -0.65 24.65 8.98
C GLY A 38 0.53 25.62 8.80
N GLN A 39 0.75 26.52 9.76
CA GLN A 39 1.81 27.52 9.70
C GLN A 39 3.20 26.90 9.51
N TYR A 40 3.58 25.92 10.35
CA TYR A 40 4.90 25.30 10.26
C TYR A 40 5.01 24.32 9.11
N GLY A 41 3.89 23.68 8.74
CA GLY A 41 3.85 22.79 7.58
C GLY A 41 4.04 23.54 6.27
N SER A 42 3.45 24.72 6.15
CA SER A 42 3.58 25.58 4.97
C SER A 42 5.01 26.09 4.80
N GLU A 43 5.63 26.57 5.88
CA GLU A 43 7.04 27.00 5.87
C GLU A 43 7.98 25.83 5.54
N LEU A 44 7.79 24.67 6.18
CA LEU A 44 8.59 23.48 5.90
C LEU A 44 8.47 23.06 4.42
N LYS A 45 7.24 23.01 3.89
CA LYS A 45 6.96 22.66 2.50
C LYS A 45 7.62 23.65 1.53
N ASN A 46 7.56 24.95 1.82
CA ASN A 46 8.20 25.98 1.00
C ASN A 46 9.74 25.84 1.02
N ASN A 47 10.33 25.66 2.20
CA ASN A 47 11.77 25.47 2.35
C ASN A 47 12.28 24.24 1.58
N ILE A 48 11.55 23.12 1.64
CA ILE A 48 11.89 21.91 0.88
C ILE A 48 11.80 22.17 -0.63
N LYS A 49 10.72 22.82 -1.08
CA LYS A 49 10.54 23.16 -2.51
C LYS A 49 11.65 24.07 -3.02
N GLU A 50 11.99 25.12 -2.28
CA GLU A 50 13.04 26.07 -2.65
C GLU A 50 14.40 25.39 -2.70
N PHE A 51 14.73 24.61 -1.66
CA PHE A 51 15.98 23.84 -1.62
C PHE A 51 16.09 22.89 -2.81
N TRP A 52 15.02 22.14 -3.11
CA TRP A 52 14.99 21.21 -4.23
C TRP A 52 15.13 21.93 -5.58
N TRP A 53 14.42 23.04 -5.77
CA TRP A 53 14.52 23.84 -7.00
C TRP A 53 15.93 24.37 -7.23
N LYS A 54 16.57 24.90 -6.18
CA LYS A 54 17.95 25.36 -6.24
C LYS A 54 18.89 24.21 -6.58
N ALA A 55 18.77 23.10 -5.85
CA ALA A 55 19.63 21.93 -6.02
C ALA A 55 19.51 21.32 -7.40
N MET A 56 18.30 21.16 -7.95
CA MET A 56 18.07 20.46 -9.22
C MET A 56 18.10 21.38 -10.44
N VAL A 57 17.55 22.59 -10.36
CA VAL A 57 17.39 23.48 -11.53
C VAL A 57 18.52 24.51 -11.60
N GLN A 58 18.87 25.15 -10.50
CA GLN A 58 19.84 26.26 -10.52
C GLN A 58 21.30 25.79 -10.50
N MET A 59 21.57 24.62 -9.93
CA MET A 59 22.93 24.06 -9.81
C MET A 59 23.30 23.06 -10.91
N HIS A 60 22.37 22.71 -11.81
CA HIS A 60 22.62 21.83 -12.95
C HIS A 60 22.43 22.56 -14.28
N GLU A 61 23.35 22.34 -15.21
CA GLU A 61 23.32 23.00 -16.53
C GLU A 61 22.29 22.38 -17.49
N ASN A 62 21.81 21.17 -17.19
CA ASN A 62 20.98 20.37 -18.09
C ASN A 62 19.52 20.19 -17.63
N ILE A 63 19.05 21.00 -16.66
CA ILE A 63 17.69 20.94 -16.14
C ILE A 63 17.04 22.32 -16.29
N VAL A 64 15.87 22.36 -16.92
CA VAL A 64 15.11 23.59 -17.17
C VAL A 64 13.82 23.58 -16.36
N GLY A 65 13.60 24.64 -15.59
CA GLY A 65 12.37 24.83 -14.83
C GLY A 65 11.20 25.29 -15.70
N ILE A 66 10.04 24.64 -15.55
CA ILE A 66 8.78 25.02 -16.21
C ILE A 66 7.65 24.99 -15.18
N ASP A 67 6.62 25.82 -15.39
CA ASP A 67 5.37 25.77 -14.63
C ASP A 67 4.21 25.60 -15.62
N SER A 68 3.38 24.58 -15.40
CA SER A 68 2.37 24.13 -16.35
C SER A 68 0.98 24.07 -15.71
N ALA A 69 -0.05 24.27 -16.52
CA ALA A 69 -1.42 24.20 -16.05
C ALA A 69 -1.80 22.77 -15.62
N ILE A 70 -2.58 22.66 -14.55
CA ILE A 70 -3.11 21.37 -14.05
C ILE A 70 -4.13 20.79 -15.03
N PHE A 71 -5.01 21.63 -15.59
CA PHE A 71 -5.98 21.19 -16.59
C PHE A 71 -5.32 21.06 -17.96
N MET A 72 -5.38 19.84 -18.52
CA MET A 72 -4.79 19.51 -19.82
C MET A 72 -5.86 18.95 -20.77
N HIS A 73 -5.62 19.12 -22.08
CA HIS A 73 -6.51 18.59 -23.11
C HIS A 73 -6.53 17.04 -23.10
N PRO A 74 -7.70 16.36 -23.22
CA PRO A 74 -7.83 14.90 -23.08
C PRO A 74 -6.86 14.07 -23.93
N THR A 75 -6.55 14.49 -25.15
CA THR A 75 -5.61 13.77 -26.02
C THR A 75 -4.19 13.67 -25.46
N VAL A 76 -3.77 14.57 -24.57
CA VAL A 76 -2.46 14.48 -23.90
C VAL A 76 -2.41 13.22 -23.03
N TRP A 77 -3.47 12.98 -22.24
CA TRP A 77 -3.58 11.81 -21.37
C TRP A 77 -3.68 10.49 -22.17
N LYS A 78 -4.33 10.53 -23.33
CA LYS A 78 -4.40 9.36 -24.22
C LYS A 78 -3.04 9.09 -24.88
N ALA A 79 -2.37 10.11 -25.39
CA ALA A 79 -1.06 9.97 -26.02
C ALA A 79 0.03 9.52 -25.03
N SER A 80 -0.06 9.92 -23.77
CA SER A 80 0.85 9.46 -22.70
C SER A 80 0.47 8.11 -22.09
N GLY A 81 -0.61 7.47 -22.55
CA GLY A 81 -1.08 6.17 -22.05
C GLY A 81 -1.81 6.20 -20.71
N HIS A 82 -1.98 7.37 -20.07
CA HIS A 82 -2.64 7.46 -18.76
C HIS A 82 -4.10 7.00 -18.81
N VAL A 83 -4.80 7.23 -19.92
CA VAL A 83 -6.20 6.79 -20.05
C VAL A 83 -6.33 5.26 -20.02
N ASP A 84 -5.35 4.55 -20.56
CA ASP A 84 -5.44 3.09 -20.72
C ASP A 84 -4.77 2.34 -19.56
N ALA A 85 -3.68 2.88 -19.01
CA ALA A 85 -2.84 2.19 -18.03
C ALA A 85 -2.92 2.75 -16.60
N PHE A 86 -3.49 3.95 -16.39
CA PHE A 86 -3.56 4.54 -15.04
C PHE A 86 -4.91 4.22 -14.39
N ASN A 87 -5.16 2.93 -14.16
CA ASN A 87 -6.31 2.45 -13.43
C ASN A 87 -5.90 1.31 -12.49
N ASP A 88 -6.59 1.19 -11.36
CA ASP A 88 -6.40 0.10 -10.41
C ASP A 88 -7.67 -0.77 -10.43
N PRO A 89 -7.57 -2.11 -10.55
CA PRO A 89 -8.70 -3.01 -10.42
C PRO A 89 -9.40 -2.85 -9.07
N LEU A 90 -10.68 -2.50 -9.10
CA LEU A 90 -11.54 -2.34 -7.92
C LEU A 90 -12.58 -3.46 -7.83
N ILE A 91 -12.84 -3.90 -6.60
CA ILE A 91 -13.85 -4.91 -6.28
C ILE A 91 -14.92 -4.30 -5.38
N ASP A 92 -16.16 -4.46 -5.84
CA ASP A 92 -17.35 -3.98 -5.15
C ASP A 92 -18.00 -5.13 -4.37
N ASN A 93 -18.06 -4.99 -3.05
CA ASN A 93 -18.87 -5.89 -2.23
C ASN A 93 -20.31 -5.36 -2.17
N LYS A 94 -21.28 -6.14 -2.67
CA LYS A 94 -22.69 -5.73 -2.78
C LYS A 94 -23.40 -5.57 -1.43
N ASP A 95 -22.94 -6.25 -0.39
CA ASP A 95 -23.55 -6.20 0.94
C ASP A 95 -23.09 -4.96 1.71
N SER A 96 -21.78 -4.69 1.71
CA SER A 96 -21.20 -3.54 2.40
C SER A 96 -21.24 -2.25 1.57
N LYS A 97 -21.47 -2.37 0.26
CA LYS A 97 -21.40 -1.27 -0.74
C LYS A 97 -20.06 -0.54 -0.74
N LYS A 98 -18.99 -1.20 -0.27
CA LYS A 98 -17.64 -0.66 -0.28
C LYS A 98 -16.86 -1.18 -1.48
N ARG A 99 -15.97 -0.32 -1.94
CA ARG A 99 -14.98 -0.63 -2.97
C ARG A 99 -13.65 -0.90 -2.31
N TYR A 100 -12.95 -1.91 -2.80
CA TYR A 100 -11.62 -2.28 -2.35
C TYR A 100 -10.72 -2.39 -3.57
N ARG A 101 -9.46 -1.98 -3.44
CA ARG A 101 -8.47 -2.31 -4.47
C ARG A 101 -8.11 -3.79 -4.38
N ALA A 102 -8.16 -4.48 -5.51
CA ALA A 102 -7.96 -5.92 -5.56
C ALA A 102 -6.54 -6.33 -5.15
N ASP A 103 -5.54 -5.57 -5.58
CA ASP A 103 -4.13 -5.75 -5.21
C ASP A 103 -3.93 -5.67 -3.69
N VAL A 104 -4.43 -4.62 -3.05
CA VAL A 104 -4.33 -4.44 -1.60
C VAL A 104 -5.02 -5.58 -0.84
N LEU A 105 -6.18 -6.05 -1.31
CA LEU A 105 -6.87 -7.18 -0.68
C LEU A 105 -6.06 -8.47 -0.77
N LEU A 106 -5.43 -8.73 -1.92
CA LEU A 106 -4.59 -9.90 -2.15
C LEU A 106 -3.31 -9.82 -1.31
N GLU A 107 -2.64 -8.66 -1.30
CA GLU A 107 -1.45 -8.40 -0.49
C GLU A 107 -1.74 -8.56 1.02
N GLU A 108 -2.86 -8.03 1.50
CA GLU A 108 -3.28 -8.23 2.90
C GLU A 108 -3.55 -9.71 3.22
N HIS A 109 -4.06 -10.47 2.26
CA HIS A 109 -4.24 -11.92 2.43
C HIS A 109 -2.91 -12.64 2.52
N VAL A 110 -1.95 -12.33 1.63
CA VAL A 110 -0.58 -12.84 1.67
C VAL A 110 0.07 -12.52 3.02
N ALA A 111 0.01 -11.27 3.48
CA ALA A 111 0.55 -10.85 4.77
C ALA A 111 -0.06 -11.63 5.95
N LYS A 112 -1.36 -11.98 5.88
CA LYS A 112 -2.01 -12.85 6.90
C LYS A 112 -1.45 -14.27 6.88
N ILE A 113 -1.14 -14.82 5.71
CA ILE A 113 -0.52 -16.15 5.58
C ILE A 113 0.92 -16.10 6.12
N GLU A 114 1.71 -15.09 5.74
CA GLU A 114 3.06 -14.87 6.25
C GLU A 114 3.08 -14.72 7.78
N GLY A 115 2.13 -13.98 8.34
CA GLY A 115 1.97 -13.87 9.79
C GLY A 115 1.69 -15.22 10.48
N LYS A 116 0.99 -16.15 9.82
CA LYS A 116 0.81 -17.53 10.33
C LYS A 116 2.10 -18.33 10.23
N ILE A 117 2.86 -18.19 9.13
CA ILE A 117 4.19 -18.81 8.99
C ILE A 117 5.10 -18.32 10.11
N GLN A 118 5.17 -17.01 10.35
CA GLN A 118 6.01 -16.43 11.39
C GLN A 118 5.61 -16.91 12.79
N LYS A 119 4.31 -17.08 13.07
CA LYS A 119 3.85 -17.67 14.34
C LYS A 119 4.33 -19.10 14.52
N ASP A 120 4.35 -19.91 13.46
CA ASP A 120 4.83 -21.29 13.53
C ASP A 120 6.35 -21.36 13.65
N VAL A 121 7.09 -20.48 12.97
CA VAL A 121 8.54 -20.28 13.16
C VAL A 121 8.84 -19.89 14.61
N ASN A 122 8.13 -18.91 15.17
CA ASN A 122 8.32 -18.48 16.56
C ASN A 122 8.02 -19.60 17.58
N LYS A 123 7.05 -20.48 17.28
CA LYS A 123 6.80 -21.68 18.11
C LYS A 123 7.91 -22.72 17.97
N GLY A 124 8.44 -22.91 16.76
CA GLY A 124 9.61 -23.75 16.49
C GLY A 124 10.83 -23.26 17.29
N ALA A 125 11.16 -21.98 17.19
CA ALA A 125 12.24 -21.35 17.93
C ALA A 125 12.12 -21.56 19.45
N LYS A 126 10.91 -21.39 20.01
CA LYS A 126 10.66 -21.66 21.44
C LYS A 126 10.80 -23.13 21.83
N LYS A 127 10.54 -24.06 20.92
CA LYS A 127 10.57 -25.51 21.17
C LYS A 127 11.98 -26.10 21.04
N PHE A 128 12.74 -25.63 20.06
CA PHE A 128 14.07 -26.17 19.73
C PHE A 128 15.23 -25.33 20.32
N GLY A 129 14.97 -24.12 20.80
CA GLY A 129 15.94 -23.34 21.57
C GLY A 129 17.19 -22.99 20.76
N ALA A 130 18.37 -23.37 21.27
CA ALA A 130 19.66 -23.05 20.67
C ALA A 130 19.95 -23.81 19.36
N ASP A 131 19.28 -24.95 19.13
CA ASP A 131 19.46 -25.79 17.94
C ASP A 131 18.45 -25.44 16.83
N PHE A 132 17.74 -24.32 16.94
CA PHE A 132 16.74 -23.92 15.95
C PHE A 132 17.39 -23.26 14.73
N ASP A 133 17.33 -23.93 13.58
CA ASP A 133 17.59 -23.34 12.28
C ASP A 133 16.26 -22.97 11.59
N GLU A 134 16.03 -21.67 11.40
CA GLU A 134 14.83 -21.17 10.73
C GLU A 134 14.75 -21.59 9.26
N THR A 135 15.88 -21.66 8.58
CA THR A 135 15.96 -22.02 7.14
C THR A 135 15.57 -23.48 6.97
N GLU A 136 16.14 -24.36 7.79
CA GLU A 136 15.81 -25.78 7.77
C GLU A 136 14.35 -26.00 8.18
N PHE A 137 13.86 -25.28 9.19
CA PHE A 137 12.47 -25.39 9.65
C PHE A 137 11.45 -24.96 8.59
N ARG A 138 11.71 -23.86 7.88
CA ARG A 138 10.87 -23.42 6.75
C ARG A 138 10.91 -24.44 5.61
N ALA A 139 12.06 -25.06 5.38
CA ALA A 139 12.25 -26.07 4.33
C ALA A 139 11.66 -27.44 4.66
N THR A 140 11.47 -27.83 5.93
CA THR A 140 10.99 -29.16 6.32
C THR A 140 9.57 -29.18 6.88
N ASN A 141 9.07 -28.08 7.43
CA ASN A 141 7.75 -28.09 8.08
C ASN A 141 6.62 -28.14 7.04
N PRO A 142 5.78 -29.21 7.04
CA PRO A 142 4.72 -29.36 6.04
C PRO A 142 3.68 -28.23 6.05
N ASN A 143 3.42 -27.62 7.21
CA ASN A 143 2.48 -26.50 7.32
C ASN A 143 3.06 -25.19 6.78
N VAL A 144 4.38 -25.00 6.89
CA VAL A 144 5.05 -23.81 6.32
C VAL A 144 5.14 -23.97 4.81
N GLN A 145 5.58 -25.13 4.32
CA GLN A 145 5.63 -25.43 2.89
C GLN A 145 4.25 -25.26 2.21
N ARG A 146 3.18 -25.82 2.79
CA ARG A 146 1.83 -25.65 2.24
C ARG A 146 1.41 -24.18 2.15
N ARG A 147 1.73 -23.38 3.17
CA ARG A 147 1.39 -21.95 3.19
C ARG A 147 2.25 -21.14 2.22
N GLN A 148 3.53 -21.50 2.07
CA GLN A 148 4.39 -20.88 1.07
C GLN A 148 3.90 -21.18 -0.34
N ALA A 149 3.55 -22.43 -0.63
CA ALA A 149 2.97 -22.81 -1.92
C ALA A 149 1.66 -22.05 -2.23
N GLN A 150 0.83 -21.76 -1.21
CA GLN A 150 -0.36 -20.91 -1.38
C GLN A 150 0.00 -19.47 -1.75
N ILE A 151 1.03 -18.89 -1.14
CA ILE A 151 1.52 -17.55 -1.47
C ILE A 151 2.09 -17.53 -2.89
N ASP A 152 2.90 -18.52 -3.25
CA ASP A 152 3.54 -18.60 -4.56
C ASP A 152 2.50 -18.77 -5.68
N ASP A 153 1.47 -19.61 -5.46
CA ASP A 153 0.35 -19.77 -6.40
C ASP A 153 -0.45 -18.47 -6.54
N LEU A 154 -0.78 -17.81 -5.43
CA LEU A 154 -1.51 -16.55 -5.42
C LEU A 154 -0.74 -15.47 -6.18
N ASN A 155 0.54 -15.28 -5.88
CA ASN A 155 1.37 -14.26 -6.54
C ASN A 155 1.50 -14.53 -8.05
N LYS A 156 1.65 -15.80 -8.45
CA LYS A 156 1.71 -16.17 -9.87
C LYS A 156 0.39 -15.89 -10.59
N ARG A 157 -0.75 -16.28 -10.01
CA ARG A 157 -2.07 -16.02 -10.59
C ARG A 157 -2.38 -14.53 -10.63
N MET A 158 -1.97 -13.79 -9.61
CA MET A 158 -2.09 -12.34 -9.55
C MET A 158 -1.27 -11.68 -10.67
N GLU A 159 0.02 -12.00 -10.80
CA GLU A 159 0.88 -11.43 -11.84
C GLU A 159 0.31 -11.68 -13.24
N GLN A 160 -0.17 -12.89 -13.51
CA GLN A 160 -0.79 -13.22 -14.78
C GLN A 160 -2.08 -12.43 -15.02
N ALA A 161 -2.99 -12.39 -14.04
CA ALA A 161 -4.28 -11.70 -14.20
C ALA A 161 -4.12 -10.18 -14.36
N PHE A 162 -3.16 -9.56 -13.67
CA PHE A 162 -2.86 -8.14 -13.82
C PHE A 162 -2.14 -7.82 -15.14
N SER A 163 -1.28 -8.71 -15.63
CA SER A 163 -0.62 -8.53 -16.93
C SER A 163 -1.61 -8.63 -18.10
N ASP A 164 -2.61 -9.49 -17.98
CA ASP A 164 -3.62 -9.73 -19.02
C ASP A 164 -4.83 -8.78 -18.91
N ASP A 165 -4.87 -7.90 -17.89
CA ASP A 165 -6.01 -7.04 -17.54
C ASP A 165 -7.33 -7.82 -17.38
N ASP A 166 -7.22 -9.06 -16.87
CA ASP A 166 -8.34 -9.99 -16.72
C ASP A 166 -9.02 -9.81 -15.35
N LEU A 167 -10.02 -8.93 -15.33
CA LEU A 167 -10.81 -8.65 -14.13
C LEU A 167 -11.62 -9.86 -13.64
N GLU A 168 -11.98 -10.80 -14.52
CA GLU A 168 -12.70 -12.00 -14.13
C GLU A 168 -11.76 -12.96 -13.39
N ALA A 169 -10.54 -13.14 -13.90
CA ALA A 169 -9.51 -13.93 -13.22
C ALA A 169 -9.14 -13.37 -11.84
N ILE A 170 -9.07 -12.04 -11.69
CA ILE A 170 -8.83 -11.38 -10.39
C ILE A 170 -9.98 -11.67 -9.41
N ARG A 171 -11.23 -11.58 -9.89
CA ARG A 171 -12.40 -11.88 -9.08
C ARG A 171 -12.42 -13.34 -8.64
N ASP A 172 -12.17 -14.26 -9.58
CA ASP A 172 -12.18 -15.70 -9.31
C ASP A 172 -11.07 -16.08 -8.34
N LEU A 173 -9.89 -15.46 -8.45
CA LEU A 173 -8.78 -15.63 -7.48
C LEU A 173 -9.22 -15.26 -6.05
N ILE A 174 -10.01 -14.20 -5.89
CA ILE A 174 -10.48 -13.73 -4.58
C ILE A 174 -11.55 -14.66 -3.99
N ILE A 175 -12.42 -15.20 -4.84
CA ILE A 175 -13.41 -16.20 -4.44
C ILE A 175 -12.73 -17.52 -4.05
N ASP A 176 -11.80 -18.00 -4.87
CA ASP A 176 -11.03 -19.22 -4.64
C ASP A 176 -10.26 -19.18 -3.31
N MET A 177 -9.71 -18.01 -2.98
CA MET A 177 -8.94 -17.79 -1.74
C MET A 177 -9.84 -17.44 -0.53
N GLU A 178 -11.16 -17.44 -0.71
CA GLU A 178 -12.17 -17.09 0.29
C GLU A 178 -11.84 -15.76 1.01
N ILE A 179 -11.39 -14.75 0.26
CA ILE A 179 -11.03 -13.45 0.82
C ILE A 179 -12.30 -12.70 1.19
N LYS A 180 -12.57 -12.63 2.49
CA LYS A 180 -13.77 -11.98 3.03
C LYS A 180 -13.60 -10.48 3.14
N CYS A 181 -14.67 -9.76 2.83
CA CYS A 181 -14.79 -8.34 3.10
C CYS A 181 -14.60 -8.06 4.62
N PRO A 182 -13.71 -7.13 5.01
CA PRO A 182 -13.45 -6.81 6.41
C PRO A 182 -14.67 -6.30 7.18
N VAL A 183 -15.67 -5.74 6.48
CA VAL A 183 -16.86 -5.13 7.09
C VAL A 183 -18.02 -6.12 7.21
N SER A 184 -18.46 -6.73 6.10
CA SER A 184 -19.60 -7.66 6.09
C SER A 184 -19.23 -9.11 6.40
N GLY A 185 -17.95 -9.49 6.26
CA GLY A 185 -17.53 -10.90 6.38
C GLY A 185 -17.98 -11.79 5.22
N THR A 186 -18.59 -11.22 4.18
CA THR A 186 -18.98 -11.94 2.96
C THR A 186 -17.80 -12.05 2.00
N ALA A 187 -17.68 -13.21 1.36
CA ALA A 187 -16.71 -13.47 0.29
C ALA A 187 -17.26 -12.94 -1.05
#